data_AF-A0A9P4W9P6-F1
#
_entry.id   AF-A0A9P4W9P6-F1
#
_cell.length_a   1.000
_cell.length_b   1.000
_cell.length_c   1.000
_cell.angle_alpha   90.00
_cell.angle_beta   90.00
_cell.angle_gamma   90.00
#
_symmetry.space_group_name_H-M   'P 1'
#
loop_
_entity.id
_entity.type
_entity.pdbx_description
1 polymer ?
#
loop_
_entity_poly.entity_id
_entity_poly.type
_entity_poly.pdbx_seq_one_letter_code
_entity_poly.pdbx_strand_id
1 'polypeptide(L)'
;MSSLSEAEGAGMRTFNATCHCRKSAVSFTVPISSLPLPVHFCHCGICRHTTGALCTAGANIPEPLVDLSSFTGYKSSEHVTRWFCSTCGAHILGTINVGETTKWFVSAPSVDAEEEIWDFAGHVFVGSTGDGGIALLTQEIGGKVLPMWDTWSSNSAPWCPSVLGGPAKEVKKKHDDSLHARCHCGGIEFHISRPTGDETFKEIDEDNVRKHKHKWLAIHDVCSSCRLSISTWVISWFFPSRKDITLADGSAYPGDGIFGTAKAYSSSAEVNRTFCGTCGAAVSYTVNDRPHIIDVPAGLLVGDDVRAEDWLEWRTRKLAWADDAIWKSVRHALEHGLRTNKQRE
;
A
#
# COMPACT_ATOMS: atom_id res chain seq x y z
N MET A 1 -44.59 41.42 6.05
CA MET A 1 -44.66 39.96 5.84
C MET A 1 -43.25 39.51 5.53
N SER A 2 -42.60 38.93 6.55
CA SER A 2 -41.21 38.46 6.49
C SER A 2 -41.16 37.20 5.63
N SER A 3 -40.47 37.26 4.50
CA SER A 3 -40.11 36.09 3.71
C SER A 3 -38.98 35.36 4.45
N LEU A 4 -39.36 34.41 5.30
CA LEU A 4 -38.45 33.40 5.81
C LEU A 4 -38.00 32.56 4.61
N SER A 5 -36.74 32.75 4.20
CA SER A 5 -36.04 31.82 3.33
C SER A 5 -35.90 30.50 4.09
N GLU A 6 -36.64 29.48 3.65
CA GLU A 6 -36.37 28.10 4.00
C GLU A 6 -34.97 27.76 3.47
N ALA A 7 -33.98 27.77 4.36
CA ALA A 7 -32.71 27.14 4.08
C ALA A 7 -32.99 25.63 4.00
N GLU A 8 -33.02 25.09 2.78
CA GLU A 8 -32.98 23.66 2.52
C GLU A 8 -31.87 23.03 3.38
N GLY A 9 -32.26 22.16 4.31
CA GLY A 9 -31.30 21.46 5.17
C GLY A 9 -30.34 20.68 4.30
N ALA A 10 -29.06 21.07 4.30
CA ALA A 10 -28.02 20.36 3.57
C ALA A 10 -28.02 18.90 4.03
N GLY A 11 -28.38 17.98 3.13
CA GLY A 11 -28.40 16.55 3.44
C GLY A 11 -27.01 16.10 3.90
N MET A 12 -26.96 15.26 4.93
CA MET A 12 -25.73 14.72 5.51
C MET A 12 -25.66 13.23 5.21
N ARG A 13 -24.46 12.71 4.94
CA ARG A 13 -24.21 11.26 4.77
C ARG A 13 -23.13 10.79 5.73
N THR A 14 -23.41 9.71 6.45
CA THR A 14 -22.48 9.05 7.37
C THR A 14 -21.80 7.86 6.67
N PHE A 15 -20.50 7.73 6.88
CA PHE A 15 -19.66 6.65 6.36
C PHE A 15 -19.00 5.89 7.51
N ASN A 16 -18.71 4.61 7.29
CA ASN A 16 -18.03 3.77 8.26
C ASN A 16 -16.79 3.13 7.64
N ALA A 17 -15.68 3.13 8.37
CA ALA A 17 -14.45 2.46 8.00
C ALA A 17 -14.15 1.33 8.99
N THR A 18 -13.61 0.22 8.52
CA THR A 18 -13.26 -0.92 9.37
C THR A 18 -12.04 -1.68 8.85
N CYS A 19 -11.41 -2.46 9.72
CA CYS A 19 -10.35 -3.40 9.36
C CYS A 19 -10.87 -4.83 9.23
N HIS A 20 -10.01 -5.74 8.78
CA HIS A 20 -10.34 -7.14 8.54
C HIS A 20 -10.90 -7.84 9.80
N CYS A 21 -10.28 -7.62 10.97
CA CYS A 21 -10.70 -8.25 12.21
C CYS A 21 -11.90 -7.56 12.89
N ARG A 22 -12.39 -6.45 12.33
CA ARG A 22 -13.56 -5.66 12.80
C ARG A 22 -13.45 -5.08 14.22
N LYS A 23 -12.29 -5.21 14.89
CA LYS A 23 -12.08 -4.67 16.24
C LYS A 23 -11.85 -3.16 16.26
N SER A 24 -11.45 -2.58 15.14
CA SER A 24 -11.26 -1.15 14.98
C SER A 24 -12.21 -0.63 13.91
N ALA A 25 -12.91 0.44 14.24
CA ALA A 25 -13.86 1.09 13.35
C ALA A 25 -13.84 2.61 13.57
N VAL A 26 -14.21 3.34 12.52
CA VAL A 26 -14.30 4.80 12.50
C VAL A 26 -15.58 5.18 11.79
N SER A 27 -16.32 6.15 12.30
CA SER A 27 -17.47 6.72 11.61
C SER A 27 -17.28 8.22 11.42
N PHE A 28 -17.67 8.76 10.27
CA PHE A 28 -17.62 10.20 10.01
C PHE A 28 -18.79 10.63 9.15
N THR A 29 -19.22 11.88 9.29
CA THR A 29 -20.38 12.43 8.56
C THR A 29 -19.95 13.68 7.81
N VAL A 30 -20.35 13.76 6.53
CA VAL A 30 -20.06 14.91 5.66
C VAL A 30 -21.35 15.43 5.01
N PRO A 31 -21.41 16.71 4.63
CA PRO A 31 -22.47 17.22 3.76
C PRO A 31 -22.46 16.50 2.42
N ILE A 32 -23.64 16.16 1.87
CA ILE A 32 -23.74 15.56 0.54
C ILE A 32 -23.15 16.50 -0.52
N SER A 33 -23.26 17.81 -0.32
CA SER A 33 -22.67 18.83 -1.20
C SER A 33 -21.13 18.84 -1.22
N SER A 34 -20.46 18.19 -0.27
CA SER A 34 -19.00 18.03 -0.29
C SER A 34 -18.53 16.76 -1.01
N LEU A 35 -19.46 15.94 -1.52
CA LEU A 35 -19.13 14.75 -2.28
C LEU A 35 -18.96 15.08 -3.77
N PRO A 36 -18.07 14.39 -4.50
CA PRO A 36 -17.13 13.36 -4.01
C PRO A 36 -15.96 13.92 -3.19
N LEU A 37 -15.40 13.12 -2.28
CA LEU A 37 -14.24 13.48 -1.45
C LEU A 37 -12.92 13.27 -2.20
N PRO A 38 -11.98 14.24 -2.18
CA PRO A 38 -10.68 14.08 -2.82
C PRO A 38 -9.83 12.98 -2.18
N VAL A 39 -9.34 12.04 -2.99
CA VAL A 39 -8.41 10.97 -2.62
C VAL A 39 -7.05 11.22 -3.28
N HIS A 40 -6.00 11.25 -2.46
CA HIS A 40 -4.63 11.33 -2.94
C HIS A 40 -3.91 10.00 -2.76
N PHE A 41 -3.24 9.54 -3.81
CA PHE A 41 -2.37 8.38 -3.78
C PHE A 41 -0.95 8.80 -3.39
N CYS A 42 -0.56 8.53 -2.15
CA CYS A 42 0.74 8.93 -1.61
C CYS A 42 1.78 7.82 -1.75
N HIS A 43 2.93 8.16 -2.33
CA HIS A 43 4.03 7.24 -2.64
C HIS A 43 5.28 7.44 -1.78
N CYS A 44 5.21 8.30 -0.76
CA CYS A 44 6.39 8.61 0.06
C CYS A 44 6.91 7.37 0.81
N GLY A 45 8.21 7.37 1.12
CA GLY A 45 8.85 6.29 1.86
C GLY A 45 8.19 6.00 3.20
N ILE A 46 7.71 7.02 3.93
CA ILE A 46 6.99 6.82 5.20
C ILE A 46 5.72 6.00 4.98
N CYS A 47 4.89 6.34 3.99
CA CYS A 47 3.67 5.58 3.68
C CYS A 47 4.00 4.13 3.28
N ARG A 48 5.04 3.94 2.45
CA ARG A 48 5.49 2.62 2.03
C ARG A 48 5.95 1.77 3.22
N HIS A 49 6.90 2.26 4.01
CA HIS A 49 7.49 1.52 5.13
C HIS A 49 6.59 1.40 6.36
N THR A 50 5.52 2.21 6.47
CA THR A 50 4.51 2.04 7.55
C THR A 50 3.38 1.12 7.17
N THR A 51 3.10 0.86 5.89
CA THR A 51 1.99 -0.01 5.46
C THR A 51 2.45 -1.30 4.80
N GLY A 52 3.61 -1.31 4.16
CA GLY A 52 4.08 -2.37 3.27
C GLY A 52 3.54 -2.26 1.84
N ALA A 53 2.63 -1.31 1.55
CA ALA A 53 2.12 -1.07 0.20
C ALA A 53 3.03 -0.12 -0.60
N LEU A 54 3.03 -0.22 -1.93
CA LEU A 54 3.78 0.71 -2.78
C LEU A 54 3.20 2.13 -2.79
N CYS A 55 1.90 2.27 -2.47
CA CYS A 55 1.26 3.55 -2.23
C CYS A 55 0.05 3.40 -1.30
N THR A 56 -0.36 4.49 -0.68
CA THR A 56 -1.59 4.58 0.14
C THR A 56 -2.60 5.51 -0.53
N ALA A 57 -3.91 5.31 -0.32
CA ALA A 57 -4.95 6.21 -0.81
C ALA A 57 -5.69 6.84 0.38
N GLY A 58 -5.49 8.14 0.61
CA GLY A 58 -6.04 8.86 1.76
C GLY A 58 -7.00 9.98 1.37
N ALA A 59 -8.04 10.18 2.18
CA ALA A 59 -8.98 11.30 2.07
C ALA A 59 -9.03 12.08 3.38
N ASN A 60 -9.03 13.41 3.31
CA ASN A 60 -9.28 14.25 4.49
C ASN A 60 -10.74 14.13 4.91
N ILE A 61 -10.99 14.04 6.21
CA ILE A 61 -12.33 13.92 6.78
C ILE A 61 -12.51 14.91 7.93
N PRO A 62 -13.76 15.24 8.31
CA PRO A 62 -14.05 15.88 9.58
C PRO A 62 -13.58 15.03 10.76
N GLU A 63 -13.62 15.60 11.96
CA GLU A 63 -13.39 14.82 13.18
C GLU A 63 -14.35 13.63 13.25
N PRO A 64 -13.82 12.39 13.34
CA PRO A 64 -14.64 11.20 13.33
C PRO A 64 -15.14 10.83 14.73
N LEU A 65 -16.21 10.05 14.78
CA LEU A 65 -16.55 9.23 15.93
C LEU A 65 -15.66 7.98 15.93
N VAL A 66 -14.77 7.87 16.91
CA VAL A 66 -13.79 6.77 17.00
C VAL A 66 -13.44 6.44 18.45
N ASP A 67 -13.30 5.14 18.73
CA ASP A 67 -12.66 4.65 19.96
C ASP A 67 -11.19 4.27 19.66
N LEU A 68 -10.27 5.12 20.12
CA LEU A 68 -8.84 4.94 19.91
C LEU A 68 -8.23 3.80 20.75
N SER A 69 -8.96 3.21 21.72
CA SER A 69 -8.43 2.11 22.56
C SER A 69 -8.14 0.83 21.76
N SER A 70 -8.85 0.63 20.66
CA SER A 70 -8.61 -0.48 19.72
C SER A 70 -7.44 -0.22 18.75
N PHE A 71 -6.90 1.00 18.75
CA PHE A 71 -5.84 1.44 17.86
C PHE A 71 -4.50 1.57 18.57
N THR A 72 -3.42 1.46 17.81
CA THR A 72 -2.08 1.91 18.20
C THR A 72 -1.75 3.17 17.41
N GLY A 73 -1.42 4.25 18.13
CA GLY A 73 -0.97 5.50 17.55
C GLY A 73 0.54 5.47 17.30
N TYR A 74 0.96 5.71 16.07
CA TYR A 74 2.35 5.79 15.66
C TYR A 74 2.69 7.17 15.13
N LYS A 75 3.53 7.91 15.86
CA LYS A 75 4.04 9.22 15.42
C LYS A 75 5.07 9.00 14.32
N SER A 76 4.60 9.06 13.07
CA SER A 76 5.40 8.76 11.87
C SER A 76 6.24 9.94 11.38
N SER A 77 5.93 11.15 11.82
CA SER A 77 6.72 12.36 11.62
C SER A 77 6.46 13.34 12.76
N GLU A 78 7.06 14.54 12.70
CA GLU A 78 6.81 15.61 13.67
C GLU A 78 5.31 15.93 13.84
N HIS A 79 4.57 15.96 12.71
CA HIS A 79 3.19 16.42 12.65
C HIS A 79 2.16 15.32 12.42
N VAL A 80 2.56 14.11 11.99
CA VAL A 80 1.63 13.06 11.55
C VAL A 80 1.64 11.86 12.49
N THR A 81 0.48 11.55 13.07
CA THR A 81 0.23 10.29 13.78
C THR A 81 -0.64 9.40 12.92
N ARG A 82 -0.24 8.14 12.77
CA ARG A 82 -0.99 7.09 12.06
C ARG A 82 -1.61 6.15 13.08
N TRP A 83 -2.89 5.84 12.92
CA TRP A 83 -3.65 4.98 13.80
C TRP A 83 -3.97 3.68 13.08
N PHE A 84 -3.39 2.58 13.56
CA PHE A 84 -3.61 1.25 13.01
C PHE A 84 -4.26 0.32 14.03
N CYS A 85 -5.00 -0.67 13.56
CA CYS A 85 -5.66 -1.64 14.43
C CYS A 85 -4.63 -2.43 15.24
N SER A 86 -4.70 -2.40 16.57
CA SER A 86 -3.77 -3.09 17.47
C SER A 86 -3.76 -4.61 17.33
N THR A 87 -4.79 -5.18 16.67
CA THR A 87 -4.92 -6.63 16.44
C THR A 87 -4.43 -7.09 15.07
N CYS A 88 -4.67 -6.34 13.99
CA CYS A 88 -4.36 -6.80 12.62
C CYS A 88 -3.41 -5.90 11.83
N GLY A 89 -2.98 -4.76 12.37
CA GLY A 89 -2.03 -3.86 11.69
C GLY A 89 -2.66 -2.89 10.67
N ALA A 90 -3.94 -3.02 10.34
CA ALA A 90 -4.60 -2.21 9.32
C ALA A 90 -4.59 -0.70 9.65
N HIS A 91 -4.05 0.14 8.75
CA HIS A 91 -3.97 1.60 8.91
C HIS A 91 -5.27 2.29 8.47
N ILE A 92 -6.18 2.55 9.40
CA ILE A 92 -7.52 3.11 9.06
C ILE A 92 -7.52 4.64 9.09
N LEU A 93 -6.83 5.25 10.06
CA LEU A 93 -7.00 6.66 10.40
C LEU A 93 -5.65 7.34 10.62
N GLY A 94 -5.60 8.66 10.44
CA GLY A 94 -4.43 9.46 10.78
C GLY A 94 -4.82 10.88 11.16
N THR A 95 -3.92 11.51 11.91
CA THR A 95 -4.03 12.91 12.32
C THR A 95 -2.82 13.70 11.85
N ILE A 96 -3.06 14.95 11.48
CA ILE A 96 -2.03 15.93 11.12
C ILE A 96 -2.20 17.13 12.04
N ASN A 97 -1.19 17.42 12.86
CA ASN A 97 -1.19 18.56 13.75
C ASN A 97 -0.60 19.77 13.01
N VAL A 98 -1.39 20.84 12.87
CA VAL A 98 -0.98 22.11 12.25
C VAL A 98 -1.25 23.24 13.25
N GLY A 99 -0.19 23.69 13.93
CA GLY A 99 -0.34 24.59 15.07
C GLY A 99 -1.18 23.95 16.18
N GLU A 100 -2.24 24.63 16.59
CA GLU A 100 -3.20 24.13 17.60
C GLU A 100 -4.35 23.30 17.01
N THR A 101 -4.39 23.12 15.68
CA THR A 101 -5.48 22.40 14.99
C THR A 101 -5.06 20.99 14.62
N THR A 102 -5.93 20.01 14.91
CA THR A 102 -5.80 18.64 14.43
C THR A 102 -6.68 18.42 13.21
N LYS A 103 -6.08 18.02 12.08
CA LYS A 103 -6.80 17.55 10.90
C LYS A 103 -6.82 16.03 10.86
N TRP A 104 -7.90 15.46 10.34
CA TRP A 104 -8.09 14.01 10.24
C TRP A 104 -8.07 13.56 8.79
N PHE A 105 -7.51 12.38 8.55
CA PHE A 105 -7.62 11.70 7.27
C PHE A 105 -7.88 10.21 7.49
N VAL A 106 -8.65 9.62 6.59
CA VAL A 106 -8.98 8.19 6.57
C VAL A 106 -8.28 7.52 5.40
N SER A 107 -7.93 6.25 5.56
CA SER A 107 -7.60 5.41 4.41
C SER A 107 -8.89 5.11 3.66
N ALA A 108 -9.09 5.76 2.51
CA ALA A 108 -10.32 5.62 1.70
C ALA A 108 -10.67 4.15 1.37
N PRO A 109 -9.71 3.25 1.06
CA PRO A 109 -9.98 1.84 0.83
C PRO A 109 -10.53 1.07 2.04
N SER A 110 -10.50 1.62 3.26
CA SER A 110 -11.07 0.98 4.45
C SER A 110 -12.54 1.35 4.70
N VAL A 111 -13.05 2.33 3.96
CA VAL A 111 -14.42 2.86 4.09
C VAL A 111 -15.38 1.99 3.27
N ASP A 112 -16.54 1.68 3.87
CA ASP A 112 -17.66 1.04 3.19
C ASP A 112 -18.45 2.11 2.42
N ALA A 113 -18.01 2.38 1.20
CA ALA A 113 -18.58 3.37 0.31
C ALA A 113 -18.40 2.96 -1.16
N GLU A 114 -19.32 3.43 -2.00
CA GLU A 114 -19.22 3.25 -3.45
C GLU A 114 -18.05 4.07 -4.03
N GLU A 115 -17.58 3.69 -5.22
CA GLU A 115 -16.44 4.36 -5.86
C GLU A 115 -16.74 5.85 -6.13
N GLU A 116 -17.99 6.16 -6.49
CA GLU A 116 -18.46 7.49 -6.89
C GLU A 116 -18.38 8.53 -5.76
N ILE A 117 -18.12 8.09 -4.54
CA ILE A 117 -17.89 8.95 -3.38
C ILE A 117 -16.48 9.54 -3.38
N TRP A 118 -15.59 9.03 -4.22
CA TRP A 118 -14.18 9.42 -4.26
C TRP A 118 -13.86 10.17 -5.56
N ASP A 119 -13.26 11.36 -5.42
CA ASP A 119 -12.59 12.03 -6.53
C ASP A 119 -11.11 11.66 -6.45
N PHE A 120 -10.66 10.79 -7.35
CA PHE A 120 -9.24 10.46 -7.47
C PHE A 120 -8.49 11.72 -7.95
N ALA A 121 -7.86 12.40 -6.99
CA ALA A 121 -7.33 13.76 -7.17
C ALA A 121 -5.93 13.76 -7.77
N GLY A 122 -5.13 12.71 -7.51
CA GLY A 122 -3.83 12.51 -8.14
C GLY A 122 -2.82 11.73 -7.30
N HIS A 123 -1.61 11.62 -7.84
CA HIS A 123 -0.46 10.97 -7.19
C HIS A 123 0.49 11.99 -6.58
N VAL A 124 0.77 11.85 -5.28
CA VAL A 124 1.66 12.74 -4.53
C VAL A 124 2.90 12.00 -4.02
N PHE A 125 3.99 12.72 -3.86
CA PHE A 125 5.31 12.19 -3.48
C PHE A 125 5.86 11.13 -4.44
N VAL A 126 5.56 11.26 -5.74
CA VAL A 126 6.06 10.32 -6.76
C VAL A 126 7.57 10.38 -6.87
N GLY A 127 8.19 11.53 -6.59
CA GLY A 127 9.66 11.68 -6.56
C GLY A 127 10.36 10.74 -5.58
N SER A 128 9.67 10.33 -4.51
CA SER A 128 10.22 9.36 -3.53
C SER A 128 10.34 7.93 -4.06
N THR A 129 9.87 7.65 -5.27
CA THR A 129 9.87 6.31 -5.86
C THR A 129 11.07 6.02 -6.77
N GLY A 130 11.77 7.06 -7.23
CA GLY A 130 12.81 6.97 -8.25
C GLY A 130 12.29 6.59 -9.65
N ASP A 131 11.57 5.48 -9.74
CA ASP A 131 11.10 4.83 -10.97
C ASP A 131 9.63 5.13 -11.32
N GLY A 132 8.94 5.98 -10.53
CA GLY A 132 7.52 6.30 -10.65
C GLY A 132 6.57 5.29 -9.98
N GLY A 133 7.10 4.17 -9.47
CA GLY A 133 6.36 3.17 -8.72
C GLY A 133 5.11 2.66 -9.44
N ILE A 134 4.03 2.48 -8.67
CA ILE A 134 2.71 2.11 -9.17
C ILE A 134 1.96 3.29 -9.81
N ALA A 135 2.42 4.54 -9.62
CA ALA A 135 1.79 5.72 -10.24
C ALA A 135 1.80 5.60 -11.77
N LEU A 136 2.87 5.03 -12.34
CA LEU A 136 2.96 4.79 -13.79
C LEU A 136 1.89 3.82 -14.32
N LEU A 137 1.36 2.94 -13.46
CA LEU A 137 0.32 1.98 -13.83
C LEU A 137 -1.09 2.56 -13.69
N THR A 138 -1.25 3.71 -13.02
CA THR A 138 -2.54 4.33 -12.74
C THR A 138 -2.60 5.81 -13.12
N GLN A 139 -1.85 6.20 -14.16
CA GLN A 139 -1.81 7.58 -14.66
C GLN A 139 -3.16 8.10 -15.15
N GLU A 140 -4.03 7.20 -15.60
CA GLU A 140 -5.38 7.52 -16.03
C GLU A 140 -6.38 6.61 -15.31
N ILE A 141 -7.34 7.20 -14.60
CA ILE A 141 -8.37 6.48 -13.87
C ILE A 141 -9.73 7.00 -14.33
N GLY A 142 -10.58 6.10 -14.83
CA GLY A 142 -11.93 6.47 -15.28
C GLY A 142 -11.96 7.48 -16.42
N GLY A 143 -10.97 7.47 -17.32
CA GLY A 143 -10.84 8.44 -18.41
C GLY A 143 -10.24 9.79 -18.00
N LYS A 144 -9.89 9.97 -16.71
CA LYS A 144 -9.25 11.18 -16.18
C LYS A 144 -7.76 10.94 -16.03
N VAL A 145 -6.94 11.72 -16.74
CA VAL A 145 -5.50 11.76 -16.51
C VAL A 145 -5.24 12.40 -15.14
N LEU A 146 -4.61 11.65 -14.26
CA LEU A 146 -4.30 12.11 -12.91
C LEU A 146 -3.00 12.90 -12.90
N PRO A 147 -2.98 14.07 -12.24
CA PRO A 147 -1.72 14.77 -12.01
C PRO A 147 -0.80 13.94 -11.12
N MET A 148 0.49 14.00 -11.43
CA MET A 148 1.56 13.39 -10.66
C MET A 148 2.49 14.49 -10.15
N TRP A 149 2.79 14.44 -8.86
CA TRP A 149 3.54 15.47 -8.17
C TRP A 149 4.77 14.90 -7.48
N ASP A 150 5.87 15.64 -7.57
CA ASP A 150 7.14 15.22 -6.97
C ASP A 150 7.03 15.11 -5.44
N THR A 151 6.30 16.06 -4.83
CA THR A 151 6.01 16.09 -3.39
C THR A 151 4.51 16.32 -3.15
N TRP A 152 4.12 17.37 -2.42
CA TRP A 152 2.73 17.60 -2.02
C TRP A 152 1.95 18.44 -3.02
N SER A 153 1.07 17.75 -3.75
CA SER A 153 0.00 18.29 -4.60
C SER A 153 0.41 19.48 -5.49
N SER A 154 -0.56 20.32 -5.88
CA SER A 154 -0.37 21.49 -6.75
C SER A 154 0.64 22.53 -6.24
N ASN A 155 1.10 22.41 -4.99
CA ASN A 155 2.16 23.24 -4.42
C ASN A 155 3.57 22.73 -4.79
N SER A 156 3.67 21.64 -5.56
CA SER A 156 4.93 21.06 -6.00
C SER A 156 5.02 20.98 -7.52
N ALA A 157 6.25 20.85 -8.02
CA ALA A 157 6.49 20.64 -9.44
C ALA A 157 5.79 19.37 -9.94
N PRO A 158 5.21 19.38 -11.15
CA PRO A 158 4.76 18.17 -11.81
C PRO A 158 5.90 17.15 -11.86
N TRP A 159 5.60 15.91 -11.48
CA TRP A 159 6.53 14.81 -11.69
C TRP A 159 6.39 14.34 -13.13
N CYS A 160 7.51 14.31 -13.86
CA CYS A 160 7.56 13.85 -15.23
C CYS A 160 8.47 12.61 -15.32
N PRO A 161 8.06 11.55 -16.04
CA PRO A 161 8.93 10.39 -16.32
C PRO A 161 10.23 10.74 -17.06
N SER A 162 10.31 11.93 -17.66
CA SER A 162 11.35 12.36 -18.60
C SER A 162 12.74 12.63 -17.99
N VAL A 163 13.02 12.18 -16.77
CA VAL A 163 14.41 12.12 -16.24
C VAL A 163 15.09 10.78 -16.57
N LEU A 164 14.37 9.80 -17.12
CA LEU A 164 14.95 8.56 -17.68
C LEU A 164 15.57 8.74 -19.10
N GLY A 165 15.51 9.95 -19.67
CA GLY A 165 16.06 10.29 -20.99
C GLY A 165 17.37 11.10 -20.98
N GLY A 166 17.90 11.45 -19.81
CA GLY A 166 19.33 11.77 -19.71
C GLY A 166 20.14 10.52 -20.05
N PRO A 167 21.44 10.62 -20.45
CA PRO A 167 22.26 9.41 -20.55
C PRO A 167 22.05 8.68 -19.23
N ALA A 168 21.59 7.41 -19.31
CA ALA A 168 21.47 6.56 -18.13
C ALA A 168 22.75 6.82 -17.37
N LYS A 169 22.65 7.46 -16.18
CA LYS A 169 23.84 7.52 -15.36
C LYS A 169 24.16 6.05 -15.22
N GLU A 170 25.30 5.62 -15.76
CA GLU A 170 25.99 4.45 -15.27
C GLU A 170 26.35 4.78 -13.82
N VAL A 171 25.33 4.90 -12.97
CA VAL A 171 25.45 4.52 -11.59
C VAL A 171 25.82 3.06 -11.77
N LYS A 172 27.10 2.76 -11.54
CA LYS A 172 27.51 1.41 -11.23
C LYS A 172 26.58 0.99 -10.11
N LYS A 173 25.44 0.38 -10.45
CA LYS A 173 24.54 -0.21 -9.47
C LYS A 173 25.47 -1.16 -8.76
N LYS A 174 25.79 -0.84 -7.51
CA LYS A 174 26.48 -1.79 -6.64
C LYS A 174 25.62 -3.03 -6.78
N HIS A 175 26.21 -4.10 -7.31
CA HIS A 175 25.51 -5.36 -7.41
C HIS A 175 25.34 -5.78 -5.96
N ASP A 176 24.25 -5.33 -5.34
CA ASP A 176 23.92 -5.76 -4.00
C ASP A 176 23.64 -7.25 -4.15
N ASP A 177 24.31 -8.06 -3.35
CA ASP A 177 24.11 -9.50 -3.35
C ASP A 177 22.83 -9.87 -2.58
N SER A 178 22.14 -8.86 -2.03
CA SER A 178 20.95 -8.99 -1.21
C SER A 178 19.92 -7.88 -1.48
N LEU A 179 18.65 -8.22 -1.35
CA LEU A 179 17.54 -7.28 -1.34
C LEU A 179 17.16 -6.97 0.11
N HIS A 180 17.26 -5.70 0.51
CA HIS A 180 16.99 -5.26 1.88
C HIS A 180 15.52 -4.82 2.06
N ALA A 181 14.84 -5.35 3.08
CA ALA A 181 13.49 -4.97 3.49
C ALA A 181 13.46 -4.49 4.94
N ARG A 182 12.74 -3.39 5.20
CA ARG A 182 12.50 -2.89 6.57
C ARG A 182 11.19 -2.14 6.73
N CYS A 183 10.68 -2.11 7.96
CA CYS A 183 9.61 -1.20 8.33
C CYS A 183 10.14 0.19 8.73
N HIS A 184 9.23 1.14 8.90
CA HIS A 184 9.58 2.53 9.19
C HIS A 184 10.30 2.69 10.54
N CYS A 185 9.85 1.99 11.59
CA CYS A 185 10.46 2.11 12.91
C CYS A 185 11.77 1.33 13.08
N GLY A 186 12.18 0.53 12.09
CA GLY A 186 13.38 -0.32 12.16
C GLY A 186 13.23 -1.56 13.05
N GLY A 187 12.03 -1.84 13.58
CA GLY A 187 11.79 -3.04 14.39
C GLY A 187 11.61 -4.32 13.58
N ILE A 188 11.47 -4.19 12.26
CA ILE A 188 11.44 -5.27 11.27
C ILE A 188 12.52 -4.95 10.26
N GLU A 189 13.46 -5.88 10.09
CA GLU A 189 14.56 -5.77 9.14
C GLU A 189 15.03 -7.17 8.73
N PHE A 190 15.14 -7.39 7.42
CA PHE A 190 15.63 -8.65 6.85
C PHE A 190 16.15 -8.45 5.42
N HIS A 191 16.89 -9.45 4.98
CA HIS A 191 17.64 -9.49 3.74
C HIS A 191 17.23 -10.72 2.93
N ILE A 192 17.05 -10.57 1.63
CA ILE A 192 16.63 -11.64 0.73
C ILE A 192 17.70 -11.88 -0.33
N SER A 193 18.24 -13.09 -0.42
CA SER A 193 19.17 -13.47 -1.50
C SER A 193 18.43 -13.70 -2.82
N ARG A 194 19.18 -13.77 -3.93
CA ARG A 194 18.59 -14.14 -5.22
C ARG A 194 18.07 -15.59 -5.16
N PRO A 195 17.03 -15.91 -5.93
CA PRO A 195 16.59 -17.30 -6.08
C PRO A 195 17.74 -18.15 -6.64
N THR A 196 17.91 -19.35 -6.07
CA THR A 196 19.02 -20.26 -6.37
C THR A 196 18.61 -21.46 -7.21
N GLY A 197 17.32 -21.63 -7.50
CA GLY A 197 16.80 -22.79 -8.22
C GLY A 197 15.75 -22.48 -9.28
N ASP A 198 15.08 -23.56 -9.69
CA ASP A 198 13.94 -23.53 -10.60
C ASP A 198 12.62 -23.38 -9.81
N GLU A 199 12.59 -22.52 -8.79
CA GLU A 199 11.36 -22.27 -8.03
C GLU A 199 10.23 -21.91 -8.99
N THR A 200 9.12 -22.67 -8.89
CA THR A 200 7.90 -22.43 -9.65
C THR A 200 6.81 -21.97 -8.70
N PHE A 201 6.05 -20.96 -9.09
CA PHE A 201 4.99 -20.39 -8.27
C PHE A 201 3.60 -20.91 -8.67
N LYS A 202 3.56 -22.09 -9.29
CA LYS A 202 2.33 -22.73 -9.79
C LYS A 202 1.38 -23.14 -8.66
N GLU A 203 1.91 -23.36 -7.46
CA GLU A 203 1.13 -23.55 -6.23
C GLU A 203 0.40 -22.28 -5.77
N ILE A 204 0.76 -21.11 -6.31
CA ILE A 204 0.06 -19.83 -6.05
C ILE A 204 -0.97 -19.56 -7.16
N ASP A 205 -0.57 -19.69 -8.41
CA ASP A 205 -1.43 -19.56 -9.61
C ASP A 205 -0.70 -20.29 -10.74
N GLU A 206 -1.39 -21.13 -11.52
CA GLU A 206 -0.76 -21.91 -12.58
C GLU A 206 -0.09 -21.04 -13.67
N ASP A 207 -0.58 -19.80 -13.83
CA ASP A 207 -0.03 -18.79 -14.75
C ASP A 207 1.24 -18.10 -14.21
N ASN A 208 1.62 -18.36 -12.95
CA ASN A 208 2.80 -17.78 -12.31
C ASN A 208 4.08 -18.50 -12.72
N VAL A 209 4.43 -18.36 -14.00
CA VAL A 209 5.68 -18.86 -14.56
C VAL A 209 6.67 -17.72 -14.72
N ARG A 210 7.76 -17.81 -13.96
CA ARG A 210 8.86 -16.86 -14.02
C ARG A 210 9.75 -17.12 -15.23
N LYS A 211 10.13 -16.06 -15.94
CA LYS A 211 11.05 -16.10 -17.08
C LYS A 211 12.51 -15.96 -16.65
N HIS A 212 12.78 -15.12 -15.65
CA HIS A 212 14.14 -14.82 -15.20
C HIS A 212 14.49 -15.59 -13.93
N LYS A 213 15.32 -16.63 -14.04
CA LYS A 213 15.72 -17.50 -12.91
C LYS A 213 16.44 -16.78 -11.75
N HIS A 214 16.84 -15.52 -11.91
CA HIS A 214 17.54 -14.72 -10.90
C HIS A 214 16.67 -13.64 -10.24
N LYS A 215 15.36 -13.59 -10.56
CA LYS A 215 14.38 -12.64 -9.99
C LYS A 215 13.31 -13.39 -9.20
N TRP A 216 12.73 -12.77 -8.18
CA TRP A 216 11.55 -13.27 -7.47
C TRP A 216 10.29 -12.88 -8.23
N LEU A 217 9.27 -13.74 -8.26
CA LEU A 217 7.99 -13.36 -8.84
C LEU A 217 7.30 -12.32 -7.94
N ALA A 218 6.69 -11.31 -8.55
CA ALA A 218 5.88 -10.31 -7.88
C ALA A 218 4.53 -10.10 -8.56
N ILE A 219 3.50 -9.73 -7.79
CA ILE A 219 2.14 -9.51 -8.27
C ILE A 219 1.50 -8.30 -7.59
N HIS A 220 0.45 -7.78 -8.21
CA HIS A 220 -0.50 -6.87 -7.56
C HIS A 220 -1.77 -7.64 -7.19
N ASP A 221 -2.17 -7.54 -5.92
CA ASP A 221 -3.33 -8.18 -5.34
C ASP A 221 -4.32 -7.12 -4.86
N VAL A 222 -5.57 -7.24 -5.32
CA VAL A 222 -6.67 -6.32 -5.04
C VAL A 222 -7.79 -7.00 -4.23
N CYS A 223 -7.50 -8.16 -3.60
CA CYS A 223 -8.49 -8.89 -2.82
C CYS A 223 -9.01 -8.08 -1.62
N SER A 224 -10.28 -8.32 -1.26
CA SER A 224 -10.92 -7.60 -0.16
C SER A 224 -10.29 -7.94 1.20
N SER A 225 -9.74 -9.15 1.37
CA SER A 225 -9.05 -9.54 2.61
C SER A 225 -7.75 -8.76 2.82
N CYS A 226 -6.91 -8.63 1.79
CA CYS A 226 -5.69 -7.82 1.84
C CYS A 226 -6.03 -6.34 1.99
N ARG A 227 -7.04 -5.85 1.24
CA ARG A 227 -7.53 -4.48 1.37
C ARG A 227 -7.86 -4.13 2.81
N LEU A 228 -8.63 -4.96 3.51
CA LEU A 228 -9.05 -4.67 4.90
C LEU A 228 -7.99 -4.98 5.95
N SER A 229 -7.00 -5.82 5.64
CA SER A 229 -5.91 -6.16 6.57
C SER A 229 -4.80 -5.10 6.59
N ILE A 230 -4.61 -4.38 5.49
CA ILE A 230 -3.57 -3.35 5.34
C ILE A 230 -4.19 -1.95 5.27
N SER A 231 -5.48 -1.86 4.91
CA SER A 231 -6.20 -0.64 4.56
C SER A 231 -5.60 0.06 3.34
N THR A 232 -5.37 -0.68 2.24
CA THR A 232 -4.95 -0.12 0.95
C THR A 232 -5.75 -0.76 -0.19
N TRP A 233 -5.89 -0.07 -1.32
CA TRP A 233 -6.70 -0.54 -2.46
C TRP A 233 -5.98 -1.64 -3.28
N VAL A 234 -4.67 -1.73 -3.14
CA VAL A 234 -3.82 -2.75 -3.73
C VAL A 234 -2.66 -3.02 -2.78
N ILE A 235 -2.22 -4.26 -2.73
CA ILE A 235 -0.95 -4.66 -2.14
C ILE A 235 -0.10 -5.34 -3.20
N SER A 236 1.20 -5.13 -3.13
CA SER A 236 2.15 -5.69 -4.09
C SER A 236 3.03 -6.70 -3.36
N TRP A 237 2.79 -7.98 -3.63
CA TRP A 237 3.50 -9.10 -3.01
C TRP A 237 4.63 -9.57 -3.91
N PHE A 238 5.72 -10.03 -3.32
CA PHE A 238 6.69 -10.90 -3.97
C PHE A 238 6.96 -12.14 -3.11
N PHE A 239 7.49 -13.19 -3.72
CA PHE A 239 7.42 -14.54 -3.16
C PHE A 239 8.81 -15.19 -2.97
N PRO A 240 9.66 -14.70 -2.05
CA PRO A 240 10.89 -15.39 -1.69
C PRO A 240 10.61 -16.72 -1.00
N SER A 241 11.52 -17.68 -1.21
CA SER A 241 11.55 -18.88 -0.36
C SER A 241 12.07 -18.50 1.03
N ARG A 242 11.49 -19.07 2.08
CA ARG A 242 11.86 -18.82 3.48
C ARG A 242 13.35 -19.01 3.76
N LYS A 243 13.97 -20.01 3.10
CA LYS A 243 15.40 -20.33 3.22
C LYS A 243 16.33 -19.20 2.70
N ASP A 244 15.82 -18.36 1.82
CA ASP A 244 16.57 -17.28 1.15
C ASP A 244 16.39 -15.95 1.90
N ILE A 245 15.72 -15.96 3.06
CA ILE A 245 15.53 -14.79 3.92
C ILE A 245 16.39 -14.92 5.18
N THR A 246 17.22 -13.90 5.41
CA THR A 246 18.10 -13.78 6.58
C THR A 246 17.74 -12.53 7.37
N LEU A 247 17.61 -12.64 8.70
CA LEU A 247 17.34 -11.51 9.57
C LEU A 247 18.58 -10.63 9.76
N ALA A 248 18.42 -9.42 10.29
CA ALA A 248 19.51 -8.48 10.50
C ALA A 248 20.65 -9.02 11.41
N ASP A 249 20.35 -9.96 12.30
CA ASP A 249 21.33 -10.62 13.18
C ASP A 249 22.00 -11.86 12.54
N GLY A 250 21.69 -12.15 11.28
CA GLY A 250 22.21 -13.31 10.54
C GLY A 250 21.42 -14.60 10.75
N SER A 251 20.38 -14.60 11.59
CA SER A 251 19.53 -15.78 11.80
C SER A 251 18.57 -16.04 10.64
N ALA A 252 18.11 -17.28 10.51
CA ALA A 252 17.14 -17.67 9.49
C ALA A 252 15.72 -17.15 9.81
N TYR A 253 14.90 -16.96 8.79
CA TYR A 253 13.51 -16.54 8.98
C TYR A 253 12.70 -17.57 9.80
N PRO A 254 12.11 -17.17 10.94
CA PRO A 254 11.46 -18.08 11.87
C PRO A 254 10.19 -18.69 11.27
N GLY A 255 9.87 -19.92 11.67
CA GLY A 255 8.75 -20.67 11.10
C GLY A 255 7.38 -20.07 11.42
N ASP A 256 7.26 -19.38 12.54
CA ASP A 256 6.05 -18.64 12.96
C ASP A 256 6.01 -17.20 12.44
N GLY A 257 7.08 -16.74 11.76
CA GLY A 257 7.22 -15.38 11.27
C GLY A 257 7.40 -14.32 12.36
N ILE A 258 7.67 -14.71 13.62
CA ILE A 258 7.82 -13.78 14.73
C ILE A 258 9.29 -13.44 14.96
N PHE A 259 9.65 -12.20 14.63
CA PHE A 259 10.96 -11.62 14.90
C PHE A 259 10.85 -10.12 15.12
N GLY A 260 11.84 -9.52 15.81
CA GLY A 260 11.86 -8.09 16.09
C GLY A 260 10.57 -7.64 16.78
N THR A 261 9.84 -6.71 16.17
CA THR A 261 8.55 -6.21 16.69
C THR A 261 7.32 -6.86 16.03
N ALA A 262 7.48 -7.97 15.31
CA ALA A 262 6.39 -8.63 14.61
C ALA A 262 5.30 -9.14 15.58
N LYS A 263 4.04 -8.94 15.20
CA LYS A 263 2.86 -9.57 15.78
C LYS A 263 2.16 -10.37 14.69
N ALA A 264 1.54 -11.48 15.07
CA ALA A 264 0.76 -12.31 14.17
C ALA A 264 -0.75 -12.07 14.32
N TYR A 265 -1.46 -12.27 13.21
CA TYR A 265 -2.90 -12.23 13.09
C TYR A 265 -3.35 -13.28 12.08
N SER A 266 -4.17 -14.23 12.51
CA SER A 266 -4.80 -15.19 11.59
C SER A 266 -6.03 -14.57 10.94
N SER A 267 -5.98 -14.34 9.62
CA SER A 267 -7.14 -13.82 8.86
C SER A 267 -8.12 -14.92 8.47
N SER A 268 -7.69 -16.19 8.49
CA SER A 268 -8.53 -17.39 8.37
C SER A 268 -7.82 -18.57 9.04
N ALA A 269 -8.42 -19.76 9.04
CA ALA A 269 -7.83 -20.96 9.67
C ALA A 269 -6.48 -21.36 9.05
N GLU A 270 -6.28 -21.07 7.77
CA GLU A 270 -5.10 -21.50 6.99
C GLU A 270 -4.13 -20.37 6.68
N VAL A 271 -4.47 -19.14 7.06
CA VAL A 271 -3.73 -17.93 6.69
C VAL A 271 -3.22 -17.22 7.94
N ASN A 272 -1.91 -17.05 8.01
CA ASN A 272 -1.26 -16.20 9.00
C ASN A 272 -0.70 -14.94 8.35
N ARG A 273 -0.94 -13.79 8.98
CA ARG A 273 -0.39 -12.50 8.57
C ARG A 273 0.44 -11.94 9.71
N THR A 274 1.62 -11.39 9.41
CA THR A 274 2.41 -10.68 10.40
C THR A 274 2.49 -9.19 10.07
N PHE A 275 2.57 -8.37 11.11
CA PHE A 275 2.71 -6.93 11.01
C PHE A 275 3.63 -6.40 12.12
N CYS A 276 4.25 -5.25 11.91
CA CYS A 276 5.04 -4.57 12.92
C CYS A 276 4.13 -4.05 14.03
N GLY A 277 4.28 -4.56 15.26
CA GLY A 277 3.50 -4.14 16.42
C GLY A 277 3.75 -2.69 16.88
N THR A 278 4.78 -2.03 16.35
CA THR A 278 5.14 -0.63 16.66
C THR A 278 4.59 0.35 15.63
N CYS A 279 4.78 0.09 14.34
CA CYS A 279 4.41 1.03 13.28
C CYS A 279 3.27 0.56 12.35
N GLY A 280 2.79 -0.67 12.52
CA GLY A 280 1.65 -1.23 11.79
C GLY A 280 1.98 -1.85 10.43
N ALA A 281 3.22 -1.71 9.94
CA ALA A 281 3.63 -2.21 8.62
C ALA A 281 3.34 -3.70 8.45
N ALA A 282 2.65 -4.08 7.38
CA ALA A 282 2.54 -5.48 6.99
C ALA A 282 3.94 -6.06 6.77
N VAL A 283 4.17 -7.29 7.22
CA VAL A 283 5.49 -7.95 7.18
C VAL A 283 5.45 -9.20 6.31
N SER A 284 4.49 -10.08 6.54
CA SER A 284 4.31 -11.27 5.71
C SER A 284 2.88 -11.77 5.67
N TYR A 285 2.60 -12.54 4.63
CA TYR A 285 1.45 -13.43 4.54
C TYR A 285 1.97 -14.85 4.27
N THR A 286 1.47 -15.83 5.02
CA THR A 286 1.82 -17.24 4.86
C THR A 286 0.56 -18.09 4.91
N VAL A 287 0.59 -19.21 4.20
CA VAL A 287 -0.48 -20.21 4.21
C VAL A 287 0.09 -21.60 4.49
N ASN A 288 -0.73 -22.43 5.12
CA ASN A 288 -0.31 -23.76 5.58
C ASN A 288 0.12 -24.70 4.44
N ASP A 289 -0.46 -24.54 3.25
CA ASP A 289 -0.19 -25.41 2.09
C ASP A 289 1.17 -25.14 1.42
N ARG A 290 1.73 -23.93 1.63
CA ARG A 290 3.05 -23.54 1.09
C ARG A 290 3.89 -22.77 2.12
N PRO A 291 4.23 -23.41 3.26
CA PRO A 291 4.89 -22.74 4.38
C PRO A 291 6.35 -22.36 4.08
N HIS A 292 6.88 -22.82 2.95
CA HIS A 292 8.22 -22.51 2.47
C HIS A 292 8.28 -21.23 1.61
N ILE A 293 7.13 -20.68 1.19
CA ILE A 293 7.03 -19.39 0.50
C ILE A 293 6.50 -18.35 1.47
N ILE A 294 7.19 -17.20 1.52
CA ILE A 294 6.74 -16.05 2.32
C ILE A 294 6.27 -14.98 1.35
N ASP A 295 5.03 -14.53 1.48
CA ASP A 295 4.54 -13.40 0.68
C ASP A 295 4.98 -12.12 1.38
N VAL A 296 5.91 -11.38 0.76
CA VAL A 296 6.51 -10.19 1.34
C VAL A 296 5.96 -8.93 0.65
N PRO A 297 5.53 -7.89 1.39
CA PRO A 297 5.10 -6.63 0.80
C PRO A 297 6.27 -5.87 0.18
N ALA A 298 6.18 -5.53 -1.11
CA ALA A 298 7.22 -4.78 -1.83
C ALA A 298 7.42 -3.34 -1.29
N GLY A 299 6.44 -2.78 -0.55
CA GLY A 299 6.59 -1.48 0.10
C GLY A 299 7.59 -1.46 1.27
N LEU A 300 8.04 -2.63 1.75
CA LEU A 300 9.13 -2.71 2.74
C LEU A 300 10.52 -2.55 2.11
N LEU A 301 10.65 -2.74 0.80
CA LEU A 301 11.93 -2.75 0.12
C LEU A 301 12.61 -1.38 0.18
N VAL A 302 13.88 -1.40 0.55
CA VAL A 302 14.76 -0.23 0.58
C VAL A 302 15.53 -0.16 -0.74
N GLY A 303 15.50 1.00 -1.37
CA GLY A 303 16.23 1.25 -2.61
C GLY A 303 15.76 2.53 -3.28
N ASP A 304 16.52 2.97 -4.28
CA ASP A 304 16.19 4.15 -5.08
C ASP A 304 15.02 3.88 -6.03
N ASP A 305 14.90 2.65 -6.55
CA ASP A 305 13.82 2.19 -7.44
C ASP A 305 12.86 1.28 -6.67
N VAL A 306 11.61 1.71 -6.47
CA VAL A 306 10.68 1.01 -5.56
C VAL A 306 9.98 -0.21 -6.16
N ARG A 307 9.96 -0.35 -7.49
CA ARG A 307 9.52 -1.58 -8.16
C ARG A 307 10.58 -2.66 -8.13
N ALA A 308 11.84 -2.31 -7.82
CA ALA A 308 12.97 -3.23 -7.70
C ALA A 308 13.06 -4.23 -8.87
N GLU A 309 12.89 -3.76 -10.11
CA GLU A 309 12.77 -4.62 -11.31
C GLU A 309 14.04 -5.45 -11.59
N ASP A 310 15.19 -5.10 -11.02
CA ASP A 310 16.42 -5.93 -11.06
C ASP A 310 16.32 -7.21 -10.19
N TRP A 311 15.38 -7.23 -9.26
CA TRP A 311 15.14 -8.32 -8.31
C TRP A 311 13.77 -8.96 -8.47
N LEU A 312 12.78 -8.21 -8.94
CA LEU A 312 11.40 -8.65 -9.03
C LEU A 312 10.94 -8.76 -10.49
N GLU A 313 10.32 -9.88 -10.82
CA GLU A 313 9.59 -10.09 -12.07
C GLU A 313 8.10 -9.89 -11.83
N TRP A 314 7.57 -8.74 -12.25
CA TRP A 314 6.16 -8.40 -12.07
C TRP A 314 5.26 -9.15 -13.05
N ARG A 315 4.17 -9.72 -12.55
CA ARG A 315 3.12 -10.32 -13.39
C ARG A 315 2.35 -9.23 -14.14
N THR A 316 2.42 -9.26 -15.47
CA THR A 316 1.90 -8.18 -16.34
C THR A 316 0.54 -8.43 -16.97
N ARG A 317 -0.06 -9.62 -16.81
CA ARG A 317 -1.30 -9.99 -17.54
C ARG A 317 -2.56 -10.00 -16.70
N LYS A 318 -2.44 -10.12 -15.37
CA LYS A 318 -3.56 -10.40 -14.47
C LYS A 318 -3.27 -9.90 -13.06
N LEU A 319 -4.25 -9.25 -12.45
CA LEU A 319 -4.28 -8.94 -11.02
C LEU A 319 -4.71 -10.17 -10.23
N ALA A 320 -4.14 -10.39 -9.04
CA ALA A 320 -4.69 -11.38 -8.13
C ALA A 320 -6.04 -10.89 -7.60
N TRP A 321 -7.05 -11.78 -7.60
CA TRP A 321 -8.41 -11.53 -7.14
C TRP A 321 -9.04 -10.27 -7.76
N ALA A 322 -8.90 -10.10 -9.07
CA ALA A 322 -9.37 -8.90 -9.79
C ALA A 322 -10.85 -8.55 -9.53
N ASP A 323 -11.71 -9.56 -9.29
CA ASP A 323 -13.15 -9.35 -9.07
C ASP A 323 -13.48 -8.77 -7.69
N ASP A 324 -12.56 -8.85 -6.73
CA ASP A 324 -12.72 -8.30 -5.38
C ASP A 324 -12.48 -6.79 -5.30
N ALA A 325 -11.92 -6.18 -6.35
CA ALA A 325 -11.53 -4.78 -6.33
C ALA A 325 -12.76 -3.87 -6.17
N ILE A 326 -12.76 -3.07 -5.09
CA ILE A 326 -13.87 -2.16 -4.79
C ILE A 326 -13.94 -0.94 -5.73
N TRP A 327 -12.82 -0.58 -6.34
CA TRP A 327 -12.71 0.52 -7.28
C TRP A 327 -12.45 -0.04 -8.68
N LYS A 328 -13.53 -0.17 -9.46
CA LYS A 328 -13.54 -0.68 -10.82
C LYS A 328 -12.69 0.16 -11.76
N SER A 329 -12.76 1.50 -11.69
CA SER A 329 -11.96 2.36 -12.58
C SER A 329 -10.47 2.24 -12.28
N VAL A 330 -10.10 2.15 -11.00
CA VAL A 330 -8.73 1.98 -10.53
C VAL A 330 -8.20 0.59 -10.91
N ARG A 331 -9.03 -0.46 -10.78
CA ARG A 331 -8.70 -1.81 -11.27
C ARG A 331 -8.40 -1.80 -12.77
N HIS A 332 -9.29 -1.21 -13.57
CA HIS A 332 -9.11 -1.15 -15.02
C HIS A 332 -7.85 -0.36 -15.40
N ALA A 333 -7.55 0.72 -14.67
CA ALA A 333 -6.31 1.48 -14.84
C ALA A 333 -5.08 0.60 -14.60
N LEU A 334 -5.02 -0.12 -13.47
CA LEU A 334 -3.92 -1.05 -13.19
C LEU A 334 -3.76 -2.13 -14.27
N GLU A 335 -4.85 -2.78 -14.66
CA GLU A 335 -4.81 -3.83 -15.69
C GLU A 335 -4.32 -3.29 -17.03
N HIS A 336 -4.79 -2.10 -17.42
CA HIS A 336 -4.33 -1.42 -18.62
C HIS A 336 -2.83 -1.08 -18.51
N GLY A 337 -2.44 -0.45 -17.41
CA GLY A 337 -1.05 -0.08 -17.12
C GLY A 337 -0.11 -1.28 -17.20
N LEU A 338 -0.46 -2.41 -16.59
CA LEU A 338 0.34 -3.64 -16.63
C LEU A 338 0.52 -4.19 -18.06
N ARG A 339 -0.52 -4.12 -18.89
CA ARG A 339 -0.44 -4.56 -20.30
C ARG A 339 0.41 -3.63 -21.15
N THR A 340 0.30 -2.32 -20.96
CA THR A 340 1.02 -1.33 -21.77
C THR A 340 2.47 -1.15 -21.36
N ASN A 341 2.80 -1.30 -20.07
CA ASN A 341 4.18 -1.17 -19.60
C ASN A 341 5.07 -2.32 -20.08
N LYS A 342 4.48 -3.48 -20.40
CA LYS A 342 5.17 -4.64 -21.00
C LYS A 342 5.81 -4.35 -22.37
N GLN A 343 5.38 -3.30 -23.07
CA GLN A 343 5.96 -2.91 -24.36
C GLN A 343 7.20 -2.01 -24.24
N ARG A 344 7.62 -1.68 -23.01
CA ARG A 344 8.78 -0.81 -22.72
C ARG A 344 10.01 -1.58 -22.20
N GLU A 345 9.90 -2.90 -22.00
CA GLU A 345 10.99 -3.85 -21.73
C GLU A 345 11.44 -4.54 -23.02
#